data_AF-A0A1Y4FNI6-F1
#
_entry.id   AF-A0A1Y4FNI6-F1
#
_cell.length_a   1.000
_cell.length_b   1.000
_cell.length_c   1.000
_cell.angle_alpha   90.00
_cell.angle_beta   90.00
_cell.angle_gamma   90.00
#
_symmetry.space_group_name_H-M   'P 1'
#
loop_
_entity.id
_entity.type
_entity.pdbx_description
1 polymer ?
#
loop_
_entity_poly.entity_id
_entity_poly.type
_entity_poly.pdbx_seq_one_letter_code
_entity_poly.pdbx_strand_id
1 'polypeptide(L)'
;MLIYHEIRNLYQRIGVKNFCERKSTKEPLPVLQKWQYEFEHYQRNEGGPTTLRYYSQSIEIDAYAFAVYLLNMDLERGERLSLDTRSIPDEIDSAVRQRAYEIARQMSTNK
;
A
#
# COMPACT_ATOMS: atom_id res chain seq x y z
N MET A 1 10.67 5.65 0.81
CA MET A 1 9.37 5.12 1.26
C MET A 1 8.25 5.70 0.40
N LEU A 2 8.14 7.03 0.29
CA LEU A 2 7.12 7.67 -0.56
C LEU A 2 7.08 7.16 -2.01
N ILE A 3 8.23 6.98 -2.67
CA ILE A 3 8.26 6.47 -4.06
C ILE A 3 7.60 5.09 -4.18
N TYR A 4 7.91 4.15 -3.30
CA TYR A 4 7.29 2.81 -3.32
C TYR A 4 5.81 2.83 -2.96
N HIS A 5 5.42 3.75 -2.07
CA HIS A 5 4.01 3.98 -1.75
C HIS A 5 3.25 4.46 -2.99
N GLU A 6 3.76 5.48 -3.69
CA GLU A 6 3.12 6.00 -4.91
C GLU A 6 3.11 4.99 -6.06
N ILE A 7 4.15 4.17 -6.19
CA ILE A 7 4.16 3.05 -7.16
C ILE A 7 3.04 2.06 -6.84
N ARG A 8 2.81 1.75 -5.55
CA ARG A 8 1.72 0.85 -5.16
C ARG A 8 0.35 1.47 -5.45
N ASN A 9 0.17 2.75 -5.15
CA ASN A 9 -1.05 3.49 -5.51
C ASN A 9 -1.33 3.44 -7.01
N LEU A 10 -0.30 3.67 -7.85
CA LEU A 10 -0.42 3.58 -9.30
C LEU A 10 -0.83 2.17 -9.75
N TYR A 11 -0.19 1.14 -9.19
CA TYR A 11 -0.54 -0.26 -9.49
C TYR A 11 -2.00 -0.58 -9.15
N GLN A 12 -2.46 -0.19 -7.95
CA GLN A 12 -3.85 -0.39 -7.53
C GLN A 12 -4.83 0.32 -8.49
N ARG A 13 -4.54 1.57 -8.89
CA ARG A 13 -5.36 2.34 -9.84
C ARG A 13 -5.43 1.69 -11.22
N ILE A 14 -4.31 1.19 -11.74
CA ILE A 14 -4.27 0.45 -13.02
C ILE A 14 -5.09 -0.84 -12.90
N GLY A 15 -5.00 -1.55 -11.77
CA GLY A 15 -5.80 -2.74 -11.49
C GLY A 15 -7.30 -2.46 -11.57
N VAL A 16 -7.78 -1.42 -10.88
CA VAL A 16 -9.19 -1.00 -10.90
C VAL A 16 -9.63 -0.55 -12.29
N LYS A 17 -8.81 0.25 -13.00
CA LYS A 17 -9.12 0.65 -14.37
C LYS A 17 -9.32 -0.57 -15.28
N ASN A 18 -8.39 -1.52 -15.25
CA ASN A 18 -8.48 -2.72 -16.06
C ASN A 18 -9.70 -3.57 -15.69
N PHE A 19 -10.03 -3.66 -14.39
CA PHE A 19 -11.24 -4.33 -13.92
C PHE A 19 -12.52 -3.69 -14.50
N CYS A 20 -12.65 -2.36 -14.41
CA CYS A 20 -13.81 -1.64 -14.96
C CYS A 20 -13.92 -1.78 -16.48
N GLU A 21 -12.78 -1.83 -17.19
CA GLU A 21 -12.72 -2.04 -18.64
C GLU A 21 -12.86 -3.51 -19.06
N ARG A 22 -13.11 -4.44 -18.11
CA ARG A 22 -13.19 -5.89 -18.33
C ARG A 22 -11.94 -6.49 -19.00
N LYS A 23 -10.78 -5.88 -18.73
CA LYS A 23 -9.47 -6.38 -19.16
C LYS A 23 -8.94 -7.41 -18.17
N SER A 24 -7.94 -8.17 -18.61
CA SER A 24 -7.23 -9.11 -17.73
C SER A 24 -6.54 -8.35 -16.59
N THR A 25 -6.67 -8.89 -15.37
CA THR A 25 -6.01 -8.39 -14.16
C THR A 25 -5.20 -9.49 -13.50
N LYS A 26 -4.15 -9.12 -12.74
CA LYS A 26 -3.33 -10.07 -11.98
C LYS A 26 -3.88 -10.36 -10.59
N GLU A 27 -4.71 -9.45 -10.08
CA GLU A 27 -5.24 -9.51 -8.72
C GLU A 27 -6.59 -10.24 -8.70
N PRO A 28 -6.91 -10.95 -7.60
CA PRO A 28 -8.22 -11.57 -7.42
C PRO A 28 -9.36 -10.56 -7.47
N LEU A 29 -10.53 -10.98 -7.97
CA LEU A 29 -11.73 -10.14 -8.03
C LEU A 29 -12.11 -9.48 -6.69
N PRO A 30 -12.06 -10.18 -5.52
CA PRO A 30 -12.37 -9.54 -4.25
C PRO A 30 -11.43 -8.38 -3.89
N VAL A 31 -10.16 -8.47 -4.28
CA VAL A 31 -9.16 -7.40 -4.06
C VAL A 31 -9.49 -6.19 -4.93
N LEU A 32 -9.79 -6.42 -6.21
CA LEU A 32 -10.14 -5.36 -7.16
C LEU A 32 -11.44 -4.63 -6.76
N GLN A 33 -12.45 -5.38 -6.32
CA GLN A 33 -13.71 -4.81 -5.83
C GLN A 33 -13.49 -3.95 -4.58
N LYS A 34 -12.63 -4.40 -3.65
CA LYS A 34 -12.27 -3.63 -2.47
C LYS A 34 -11.57 -2.33 -2.84
N TRP A 35 -10.57 -2.39 -3.73
CA TRP A 35 -9.86 -1.19 -4.19
C TRP A 35 -10.78 -0.22 -4.91
N GLN A 36 -11.66 -0.72 -5.79
CA GLN A 36 -12.63 0.12 -6.47
C GLN A 36 -13.51 0.87 -5.46
N TYR A 37 -14.10 0.15 -4.51
CA TYR A 37 -14.94 0.74 -3.48
C TYR A 37 -14.18 1.81 -2.68
N GLU A 38 -12.96 1.52 -2.27
CA GLU A 38 -12.16 2.47 -1.48
C GLU A 38 -11.71 3.70 -2.29
N PHE A 39 -11.43 3.56 -3.59
CA PHE A 39 -11.14 4.72 -4.44
C PHE A 39 -12.38 5.59 -4.70
N GLU A 40 -13.57 4.99 -4.82
CA GLU A 40 -14.84 5.73 -4.97
C GLU A 40 -15.21 6.50 -3.70
N HIS A 41 -14.81 5.99 -2.52
CA HIS A 41 -15.09 6.59 -1.20
C HIS A 41 -13.86 7.27 -0.59
N TYR A 42 -12.85 7.55 -1.41
CA TYR A 42 -11.56 8.02 -0.94
C TYR A 42 -11.65 9.38 -0.26
N GLN A 43 -11.21 9.45 0.99
CA GLN A 43 -11.09 10.69 1.75
C GLN A 43 -9.64 11.16 1.71
N ARG A 44 -9.40 12.32 1.08
CA ARG A 44 -8.07 12.93 1.05
C ARG A 44 -7.67 13.43 2.43
N ASN A 45 -6.37 13.41 2.70
CA ASN A 45 -5.81 14.10 3.84
C ASN A 45 -5.80 15.60 3.56
N GLU A 46 -6.64 16.35 4.26
CA GLU A 46 -6.68 17.82 4.23
C GLU A 46 -6.05 18.41 5.51
N GLY A 47 -5.42 17.58 6.33
CA GLY A 47 -4.87 17.92 7.63
C GLY A 47 -5.87 17.81 8.78
N GLY A 48 -5.36 17.94 10.01
CA GLY A 48 -6.16 17.89 11.23
C GLY A 48 -6.95 16.58 11.37
N PRO A 49 -8.27 16.61 11.62
CA PRO A 49 -9.09 15.42 11.89
C PRO A 49 -9.25 14.47 10.69
N THR A 50 -8.93 14.92 9.47
CA THR A 50 -8.96 14.07 8.27
C THR A 50 -7.75 13.15 8.15
N THR A 51 -6.65 13.47 8.86
CA THR A 51 -5.38 12.71 8.86
C THR A 51 -5.60 11.27 9.32
N LEU A 52 -6.24 11.07 10.48
CA LEU A 52 -6.53 9.73 11.02
C LEU A 52 -7.45 8.91 10.10
N ARG A 53 -8.44 9.57 9.49
CA ARG A 53 -9.35 8.91 8.55
C ARG A 53 -8.64 8.52 7.27
N TYR A 54 -7.78 9.39 6.75
CA TYR A 54 -6.95 9.13 5.58
C TYR A 54 -6.12 7.85 5.77
N TYR A 55 -5.41 7.77 6.89
CA TYR A 55 -4.52 6.66 7.20
C TYR A 55 -5.25 5.36 7.60
N SER A 56 -6.55 5.44 7.92
CA SER A 56 -7.38 4.25 8.19
C SER A 56 -7.86 3.55 6.91
N GLN A 57 -7.67 4.15 5.73
CA GLN A 57 -8.07 3.58 4.45
C GLN A 57 -7.14 2.44 4.07
N SER A 58 -7.70 1.28 3.70
CA SER A 58 -6.89 0.08 3.53
C SER A 58 -5.96 0.14 2.31
N ILE A 59 -6.34 0.88 1.26
CA ILE A 59 -5.48 1.17 0.11
C ILE A 59 -4.20 1.91 0.51
N GLU A 60 -4.30 2.89 1.42
CA GLU A 60 -3.16 3.64 1.94
C GLU A 60 -2.29 2.74 2.84
N ILE A 61 -2.92 1.96 3.72
CA ILE A 61 -2.21 0.98 4.56
C ILE A 61 -1.46 -0.04 3.70
N ASP A 62 -2.08 -0.57 2.63
CA ASP A 62 -1.45 -1.51 1.69
C ASP A 62 -0.28 -0.85 0.93
N ALA A 63 -0.42 0.42 0.55
CA ALA A 63 0.64 1.19 -0.09
C ALA A 63 1.84 1.44 0.82
N TYR A 64 1.59 1.85 2.07
CA TYR A 64 2.64 1.99 3.08
C TYR A 64 3.31 0.65 3.41
N ALA A 65 2.53 -0.42 3.56
CA ALA A 65 3.06 -1.74 3.87
C ALA A 65 3.95 -2.29 2.74
N PHE A 66 3.51 -2.13 1.49
CA PHE A 66 4.31 -2.47 0.31
C PHE A 66 5.62 -1.68 0.28
N ALA A 67 5.57 -0.38 0.58
CA ALA A 67 6.75 0.47 0.62
C ALA A 67 7.74 0.07 1.70
N VAL A 68 7.26 -0.28 2.90
CA VAL A 68 8.10 -0.78 4.00
C VAL A 68 8.75 -2.10 3.62
N TYR A 69 7.99 -3.02 3.02
CA TYR A 69 8.51 -4.31 2.60
C TYR A 69 9.64 -4.18 1.56
N LEU A 70 9.44 -3.38 0.51
CA LEU A 70 10.49 -3.13 -0.50
C LEU A 70 11.72 -2.47 0.10
N LEU A 71 11.53 -1.46 0.96
CA LEU A 71 12.63 -0.79 1.64
C LEU A 71 13.49 -1.76 2.45
N ASN A 72 12.86 -2.68 3.18
CA ASN A 72 13.58 -3.69 3.96
C ASN A 72 14.37 -4.64 3.07
N MET A 73 13.82 -5.07 1.93
CA MET A 73 14.56 -5.91 0.97
C MET A 73 15.78 -5.19 0.39
N ASP A 74 15.68 -3.90 0.10
CA ASP A 74 16.82 -3.12 -0.43
C ASP A 74 17.90 -2.94 0.65
N LEU A 75 17.50 -2.73 1.92
CA LEU A 75 18.42 -2.69 3.05
C LEU A 75 19.15 -4.04 3.24
N GLU A 76 18.44 -5.16 3.14
CA GLU A 76 19.03 -6.51 3.20
C GLU A 76 20.02 -6.76 2.05
N ARG A 77 19.79 -6.13 0.89
CA ARG A 77 20.71 -6.17 -0.27
C ARG A 77 21.93 -5.27 -0.12
N GLY A 78 22.03 -4.52 0.98
CA GLY A 78 23.12 -3.59 1.24
C GLY A 78 23.00 -2.26 0.49
N GLU A 79 21.82 -1.95 -0.06
CA GLU A 79 21.59 -0.65 -0.68
C GLU A 79 21.50 0.44 0.40
N ARG A 80 22.31 1.50 0.26
CA ARG A 80 22.25 2.67 1.13
C ARG A 80 21.07 3.54 0.73
N LEU A 81 19.91 3.25 1.29
CA LEU A 81 18.76 4.14 1.19
C LEU A 81 18.79 5.14 2.35
N SER A 82 19.20 6.37 2.07
CA SER A 82 18.98 7.53 2.96
C SER A 82 17.51 7.93 2.91
N LEU A 83 16.62 7.05 3.36
CA LEU A 83 15.18 7.30 3.35
C LEU A 83 14.72 7.51 4.78
N ASP A 84 14.42 8.77 5.09
CA ASP A 84 13.80 9.18 6.34
C ASP A 84 12.49 8.40 6.51
N THR A 85 12.46 7.47 7.46
CA THR A 85 11.29 6.63 7.77
C THR A 85 10.15 7.43 8.43
N ARG A 86 10.34 8.73 8.65
CA ARG A 86 9.40 9.68 9.30
C ARG A 86 8.12 10.00 8.51
N SER A 87 7.64 9.09 7.67
CA SER A 87 6.43 9.30 6.86
C SER A 87 5.24 8.44 7.28
N ILE A 88 5.40 7.54 8.27
CA ILE A 88 4.28 6.80 8.86
C ILE A 88 3.88 7.50 10.16
N PRO A 89 2.63 7.97 10.31
CA PRO A 89 2.11 8.42 11.59
C PRO A 89 2.08 7.27 12.60
N ASP A 90 2.41 7.57 13.85
CA ASP A 90 2.45 6.59 14.94
C ASP A 90 1.12 5.84 15.09
N GLU A 91 0.00 6.48 14.78
CA GLU A 91 -1.35 5.93 14.94
C GLU A 91 -1.67 4.78 13.99
N ILE A 92 -0.93 4.64 12.88
CA ILE A 92 -1.15 3.57 11.88
C ILE A 92 0.04 2.64 11.68
N ASP A 93 1.15 2.89 12.37
CA ASP A 93 2.38 2.08 12.28
C ASP A 93 2.10 0.59 12.53
N SER A 94 1.27 0.27 13.54
CA SER A 94 0.90 -1.11 13.85
C SER A 94 0.18 -1.83 12.69
N ALA A 95 -0.80 -1.17 12.05
CA ALA A 95 -1.56 -1.74 10.94
C ALA A 95 -0.68 -1.91 9.69
N VAL A 96 0.19 -0.93 9.41
CA VAL A 96 1.15 -1.00 8.31
C VAL A 96 2.13 -2.16 8.50
N ARG A 97 2.68 -2.33 9.71
CA ARG A 97 3.59 -3.45 10.02
C ARG A 97 2.90 -4.79 9.86
N GLN A 98 1.68 -4.93 10.37
CA GLN A 98 0.91 -6.16 10.25
C GLN A 98 0.71 -6.54 8.77
N ARG A 99 0.30 -5.58 7.93
CA ARG A 99 0.12 -5.82 6.50
C ARG A 99 1.43 -6.15 5.79
N ALA A 100 2.55 -5.53 6.18
CA ALA A 100 3.86 -5.85 5.63
C ALA A 100 4.27 -7.30 5.92
N TYR A 101 3.98 -7.82 7.12
CA TYR A 101 4.20 -9.22 7.46
C TYR A 101 3.36 -10.19 6.60
N GLU A 102 2.11 -9.84 6.29
CA GLU A 102 1.26 -10.65 5.41
C GLU A 102 1.83 -10.74 4.00
N ILE A 103 2.27 -9.61 3.43
CA ILE A 103 2.92 -9.54 2.12
C ILE A 103 4.17 -10.46 2.10
N ALA A 104 5.01 -10.37 3.13
CA ALA A 104 6.21 -11.20 3.24
C ALA A 104 5.90 -12.71 3.30
N ARG A 105 4.85 -13.11 4.03
CA ARG A 105 4.40 -14.51 4.07
C ARG A 105 3.94 -15.00 2.72
N GLN A 106 3.12 -14.22 2.01
CA GLN A 106 2.62 -14.58 0.68
C GLN A 106 3.76 -14.81 -0.32
N MET A 107 4.81 -13.98 -0.26
CA MET A 107 6.00 -14.12 -1.10
C MET A 107 6.86 -15.33 -0.72
N SER A 108 6.86 -15.73 0.55
CA SER A 108 7.63 -16.89 1.03
C SER A 108 6.97 -18.24 0.69
N THR A 109 5.63 -18.28 0.61
CA THR A 109 4.87 -19.49 0.23
C THR A 109 4.84 -19.78 -1.28
N ASN A 110 5.31 -18.85 -2.10
CA ASN A 110 5.38 -18.99 -3.57
C ASN A 110 6.78 -19.43 -4.06
N LYS A 111 7.65 -19.91 -3.16
CA LYS A 111 8.93 -20.57 -3.47
C LYS A 111 8.80 -22.07 -3.29
#